data_AF-A0A933K9K1-F1
#
_entry.id   AF-A0A933K9K1-F1
#
_cell.length_a   1.000
_cell.length_b   1.000
_cell.length_c   1.000
_cell.angle_alpha   90.00
_cell.angle_beta   90.00
_cell.angle_gamma   90.00
#
_symmetry.space_group_name_H-M   'P 1'
#
loop_
_entity.id
_entity.type
_entity.pdbx_description
1 polymer ?
#
loop_
_entity_poly.entity_id
_entity_poly.type
_entity_poly.pdbx_seq_one_letter_code
_entity_poly.pdbx_strand_id
1 'polypeptide(L)'
;MKTFLYLVIIVLIVLTGLPAVNPPVFAGPPPVLVWDHYSENPRGYDTFRLEQDPFVRKDTPAAPRDGLDLVRASGSSQFSEKGLVEIKSRIPARQLVVVDLREESHGFVDGRAVFWLGLHNWANQGMSQQEALADERRRLDELRRLGKATVAVETSAKVEEGRPVVVRSVATEEEICRAHGVDYLRLAVTDLSAPKPDRVDRFVELVRKLPADGWVHLHCKAGLGRTSVFLQMYDMMKNAKRLSPEDVNRRQYLLGGHDLLVLPPRARFNHEASVARAEFLRRFHEYCRSNSDGFATTWSSWLSAHKQDRK
;
A
#
# COMPACT_ATOMS: atom_id res chain seq x y z
N MET A 1 -71.70 26.82 -9.81
CA MET A 1 -70.79 26.82 -8.65
C MET A 1 -69.56 26.00 -9.01
N LYS A 2 -68.38 26.58 -8.78
CA LYS A 2 -67.06 26.05 -9.15
C LYS A 2 -66.66 24.89 -8.22
N THR A 3 -66.15 23.79 -8.77
CA THR A 3 -65.29 22.88 -7.99
C THR A 3 -64.20 22.31 -8.89
N PHE A 4 -62.98 22.40 -8.38
CA PHE A 4 -61.69 22.33 -9.06
C PHE A 4 -61.31 20.92 -9.51
N LEU A 5 -60.75 20.83 -10.72
CA LEU A 5 -60.00 19.68 -11.23
C LEU A 5 -58.60 19.71 -10.59
N TYR A 6 -58.28 18.74 -9.74
CA TYR A 6 -56.92 18.58 -9.21
C TYR A 6 -56.02 17.99 -10.30
N LEU A 7 -55.23 18.84 -10.93
CA LEU A 7 -54.12 18.44 -11.79
C LEU A 7 -52.96 17.98 -10.89
N VAL A 8 -52.66 16.69 -10.91
CA VAL A 8 -51.47 16.11 -10.25
C VAL A 8 -50.24 16.51 -11.06
N ILE A 9 -49.46 17.46 -10.55
CA ILE A 9 -48.14 17.80 -11.10
C ILE A 9 -47.14 16.81 -10.52
N ILE A 10 -46.79 15.78 -11.30
CA ILE A 10 -45.60 14.94 -11.04
C ILE A 10 -44.39 15.78 -11.45
N VAL A 11 -43.72 16.39 -10.47
CA VAL A 11 -42.40 17.00 -10.68
C VAL A 11 -41.39 15.86 -10.80
N LEU A 12 -41.00 15.53 -12.03
CA LEU A 12 -39.83 14.72 -12.29
C LEU A 12 -38.59 15.53 -11.87
N ILE A 13 -38.06 15.27 -10.68
CA ILE A 13 -36.73 15.75 -10.29
C ILE A 13 -35.73 14.92 -11.08
N VAL A 14 -35.28 15.48 -12.21
CA VAL A 14 -34.06 15.01 -12.87
C VAL A 14 -32.92 15.38 -11.93
N LEU A 15 -32.48 14.41 -11.13
CA LEU A 15 -31.21 14.46 -10.40
C LEU A 15 -30.09 14.47 -11.45
N THR A 16 -29.77 15.66 -11.96
CA THR A 16 -28.50 15.88 -12.63
C THR A 16 -27.41 15.68 -11.59
N GLY A 17 -26.68 14.57 -11.70
CA GLY A 17 -25.55 14.28 -10.83
C GLY A 17 -24.59 15.47 -10.86
N LEU A 18 -24.40 16.10 -9.71
CA LEU A 18 -23.27 17.01 -9.53
C LEU A 18 -22.00 16.21 -9.86
N PRO A 19 -21.11 16.69 -10.74
CA PRO A 19 -19.83 16.03 -10.93
C PRO A 19 -19.16 15.93 -9.56
N ALA A 20 -18.72 14.73 -9.20
CA ALA A 20 -17.87 14.54 -8.04
C ALA A 20 -16.70 15.51 -8.19
N VAL A 21 -16.66 16.55 -7.35
CA VAL A 21 -15.52 17.45 -7.27
C VAL A 21 -14.41 16.57 -6.69
N ASN A 22 -13.56 16.04 -7.57
CA ASN A 22 -12.34 15.39 -7.15
C ASN A 22 -11.64 16.36 -6.19
N PRO A 23 -11.21 15.91 -4.99
CA PRO A 23 -10.45 16.77 -4.11
C PRO A 23 -9.26 17.35 -4.90
N PRO A 24 -8.90 18.62 -4.68
CA PRO A 24 -7.84 19.25 -5.44
C PRO A 24 -6.58 18.40 -5.32
N VAL A 25 -5.98 18.05 -6.47
CA VAL A 25 -4.61 17.55 -6.53
C VAL A 25 -3.76 18.54 -5.74
N PHE A 26 -3.06 18.05 -4.72
CA PHE A 26 -2.36 18.93 -3.77
C PHE A 26 -1.41 19.87 -4.53
N ALA A 27 -1.67 21.17 -4.46
CA ALA A 27 -0.91 22.22 -5.14
C ALA A 27 0.42 22.51 -4.42
N GLY A 28 1.26 21.48 -4.27
CA GLY A 28 2.62 21.58 -3.77
C GLY A 28 3.62 21.94 -4.87
N PRO A 29 4.91 22.18 -4.50
CA PRO A 29 5.98 22.27 -5.49
C PRO A 29 6.02 21.00 -6.35
N PRO A 30 6.50 21.09 -7.61
CA PRO A 30 6.55 19.94 -8.50
C PRO A 30 7.37 18.80 -7.86
N PRO A 31 6.91 17.54 -7.98
CA PRO A 31 7.64 16.40 -7.41
C PRO A 31 9.07 16.30 -7.94
N VAL A 32 10.02 16.07 -7.04
CA VAL A 32 11.45 15.94 -7.35
C VAL A 32 11.80 14.48 -7.58
N LEU A 33 12.59 14.18 -8.62
CA LEU A 33 13.09 12.82 -8.85
C LEU A 33 14.20 12.50 -7.85
N VAL A 34 14.04 11.42 -7.10
CA VAL A 34 14.93 11.03 -5.99
C VAL A 34 15.28 9.56 -6.07
N TRP A 35 16.51 9.19 -5.68
CA TRP A 35 16.88 7.79 -5.43
C TRP A 35 16.13 7.24 -4.21
N ASP A 36 15.46 6.09 -4.34
CA ASP A 36 14.77 5.48 -3.19
C ASP A 36 15.72 5.10 -2.05
N HIS A 37 16.96 4.77 -2.40
CA HIS A 37 18.01 4.40 -1.45
C HIS A 37 19.24 5.28 -1.62
N TYR A 38 19.67 5.89 -0.51
CA TYR A 38 20.82 6.78 -0.46
C TYR A 38 22.16 6.03 -0.47
N SER A 39 22.22 4.78 -0.01
CA SER A 39 23.50 4.13 0.32
C SER A 39 24.10 3.27 -0.79
N GLU A 40 25.40 3.03 -0.67
CA GLU A 40 26.17 2.00 -1.39
C GLU A 40 25.66 0.56 -1.14
N ASN A 41 24.56 0.36 -0.41
CA ASN A 41 23.93 -0.95 -0.24
C ASN A 41 23.56 -1.49 -1.63
N PRO A 42 24.31 -2.47 -2.17
CA PRO A 42 24.12 -2.93 -3.54
C PRO A 42 22.79 -3.69 -3.71
N ARG A 43 22.16 -4.07 -2.59
CA ARG A 43 20.85 -4.73 -2.53
C ARG A 43 19.73 -3.69 -2.68
N GLY A 44 19.94 -2.49 -2.16
CA GLY A 44 18.98 -1.39 -2.24
C GLY A 44 17.63 -1.73 -1.62
N TYR A 45 17.61 -2.48 -0.51
CA TYR A 45 16.43 -2.70 0.34
C TYR A 45 16.85 -2.87 1.80
N ASP A 46 15.92 -2.55 2.69
CA ASP A 46 15.99 -2.64 4.15
C ASP A 46 14.69 -3.27 4.69
N THR A 47 14.61 -3.45 6.01
CA THR A 47 13.40 -3.89 6.76
C THR A 47 12.77 -5.21 6.31
N PHE A 48 13.51 -6.03 5.55
CA PHE A 48 13.07 -7.35 5.11
C PHE A 48 12.77 -8.27 6.30
N ARG A 49 11.59 -8.88 6.28
CA ARG A 49 11.13 -9.88 7.25
C ARG A 49 10.19 -10.88 6.60
N LEU A 50 10.27 -12.13 7.06
CA LEU A 50 9.30 -13.19 6.79
C LEU A 50 8.32 -13.27 7.97
N GLU A 51 7.08 -13.66 7.72
CA GLU A 51 6.11 -13.95 8.79
C GLU A 51 6.57 -15.11 9.70
N GLN A 52 7.38 -16.00 9.15
CA GLN A 52 7.93 -17.17 9.82
C GLN A 52 9.22 -16.86 10.60
N ASP A 53 9.79 -15.65 10.46
CA ASP A 53 11.02 -15.28 11.17
C ASP A 53 10.81 -15.31 12.70
N PRO A 54 11.88 -15.55 13.48
CA PRO A 54 11.83 -15.32 14.92
C PRO A 54 11.55 -13.83 15.20
N PHE A 55 10.94 -13.55 16.35
CA PHE A 55 10.78 -12.16 16.78
C PHE A 55 12.15 -11.51 16.97
N VAL A 56 12.36 -10.39 16.29
CA VAL A 56 13.62 -9.63 16.32
C VAL A 56 13.63 -8.61 17.46
N ARG A 57 12.45 -8.21 17.95
CA ARG A 57 12.30 -7.37 19.15
C ARG A 57 11.96 -8.22 20.37
N LYS A 58 12.51 -7.83 21.53
CA LYS A 58 12.35 -8.54 22.81
C LYS A 58 11.39 -7.83 23.78
N ASP A 59 10.58 -6.90 23.27
CA ASP A 59 9.69 -6.09 24.09
C ASP A 59 8.58 -6.93 24.74
N THR A 60 8.14 -6.55 25.94
CA THR A 60 6.99 -7.15 26.64
C THR A 60 5.68 -6.38 26.37
N PRO A 61 4.51 -7.04 26.38
CA PRO A 61 4.29 -8.48 26.56
C PRO A 61 4.71 -9.30 25.33
N ALA A 62 4.90 -10.60 25.54
CA ALA A 62 5.07 -11.56 24.45
C ALA A 62 3.82 -11.61 23.56
N ALA A 63 3.98 -12.07 22.32
CA ALA A 63 2.88 -12.21 21.36
C ALA A 63 2.72 -13.66 20.89
N PRO A 64 1.50 -14.09 20.55
CA PRO A 64 1.28 -15.44 20.04
C PRO A 64 1.93 -15.63 18.65
N ARG A 65 2.57 -16.78 18.46
CA ARG A 65 3.15 -17.18 17.17
C ARG A 65 2.25 -18.12 16.37
N ASP A 66 1.29 -18.76 17.03
CA ASP A 66 0.40 -19.73 16.39
C ASP A 66 -0.29 -19.12 15.16
N GLY A 67 -0.23 -19.87 14.05
CA GLY A 67 -0.83 -19.50 12.78
C GLY A 67 -0.04 -18.52 11.92
N LEU A 68 1.15 -18.03 12.35
CA LEU A 68 2.03 -17.24 11.47
C LEU A 68 2.61 -18.09 10.32
N ASP A 69 2.79 -19.39 10.53
CA ASP A 69 3.17 -20.36 9.51
C ASP A 69 2.17 -20.42 8.34
N LEU A 70 0.89 -20.12 8.60
CA LEU A 70 -0.17 -20.05 7.59
C LEU A 70 -0.14 -18.75 6.76
N VAL A 71 0.62 -17.75 7.19
CA VAL A 71 0.75 -16.45 6.52
C VAL A 71 2.00 -16.50 5.64
N ARG A 72 1.87 -17.00 4.40
CA ARG A 72 2.98 -17.13 3.44
C ARG A 72 3.33 -15.76 2.84
N ALA A 73 3.90 -14.91 3.66
CA ALA A 73 4.21 -13.54 3.29
C ALA A 73 5.53 -13.04 3.85
N SER A 74 6.00 -11.97 3.23
CA SER A 74 7.18 -11.23 3.62
C SER A 74 6.98 -9.76 3.31
N GLY A 75 7.79 -8.88 3.89
CA GLY A 75 7.82 -7.50 3.42
C GLY A 75 9.12 -6.77 3.68
N SER A 76 9.36 -5.71 2.92
CA SER A 76 10.56 -4.88 2.98
C SER A 76 10.28 -3.44 2.55
N SER A 77 11.30 -2.59 2.60
CA SER A 77 11.34 -1.34 1.84
C SER A 77 11.33 -1.59 0.33
N GLN A 78 11.32 -0.51 -0.45
CA GLN A 78 11.63 -0.56 -1.88
C GLN A 78 12.91 -1.35 -2.10
N PHE A 79 13.00 -2.09 -3.21
CA PHE A 79 14.20 -2.82 -3.61
C PHE A 79 14.77 -2.27 -4.93
N SER A 80 16.08 -2.49 -5.14
CA SER A 80 16.68 -2.42 -6.48
C SER A 80 16.37 -3.69 -7.27
N GLU A 81 16.68 -3.72 -8.57
CA GLU A 81 16.57 -4.95 -9.37
C GLU A 81 17.39 -6.10 -8.77
N LYS A 82 18.62 -5.82 -8.32
CA LYS A 82 19.46 -6.81 -7.61
C LYS A 82 18.83 -7.23 -6.28
N GLY A 83 18.18 -6.28 -5.60
CA GLY A 83 17.44 -6.53 -4.38
C GLY A 83 16.28 -7.51 -4.57
N LEU A 84 15.53 -7.39 -5.67
CA LEU A 84 14.46 -8.33 -6.01
C LEU A 84 15.01 -9.75 -6.16
N VAL A 85 16.13 -9.94 -6.86
CA VAL A 85 16.77 -11.26 -7.04
C VAL A 85 17.15 -11.86 -5.68
N GLU A 86 17.72 -11.06 -4.78
CA GLU A 86 18.08 -11.53 -3.44
C GLU A 86 16.83 -11.87 -2.60
N ILE A 87 15.82 -11.02 -2.60
CA ILE A 87 14.53 -11.27 -1.91
C ILE A 87 13.93 -12.59 -2.40
N LYS A 88 13.87 -12.79 -3.73
CA LYS A 88 13.36 -14.02 -4.33
C LYS A 88 14.13 -15.25 -3.84
N SER A 89 15.45 -15.16 -3.70
CA SER A 89 16.28 -16.29 -3.22
C SER A 89 16.02 -16.68 -1.76
N ARG A 90 15.47 -15.76 -0.96
CA ARG A 90 15.16 -15.98 0.46
C ARG A 90 13.74 -16.50 0.69
N ILE A 91 12.88 -16.45 -0.32
CA ILE A 91 11.47 -16.83 -0.22
C ILE A 91 11.33 -18.33 -0.52
N PRO A 92 10.79 -19.13 0.42
CA PRO A 92 10.64 -20.57 0.25
C PRO A 92 9.38 -20.92 -0.57
N ALA A 93 9.25 -20.35 -1.77
CA ALA A 93 8.12 -20.57 -2.66
C ALA A 93 8.52 -20.51 -4.13
N ARG A 94 7.82 -21.29 -4.96
CA ARG A 94 8.02 -21.28 -6.42
C ARG A 94 7.28 -20.13 -7.08
N GLN A 95 6.06 -19.86 -6.61
CA GLN A 95 5.28 -18.71 -7.05
C GLN A 95 5.40 -17.57 -6.05
N LEU A 96 5.79 -16.41 -6.56
CA LEU A 96 5.93 -15.17 -5.81
C LEU A 96 5.12 -14.08 -6.50
N VAL A 97 4.26 -13.42 -5.74
CA VAL A 97 3.60 -12.18 -6.14
C VAL A 97 4.18 -11.03 -5.33
N VAL A 98 4.79 -10.06 -6.01
CA VAL A 98 5.13 -8.77 -5.41
C VAL A 98 3.88 -7.90 -5.40
N VAL A 99 3.53 -7.42 -4.20
CA VAL A 99 2.44 -6.47 -3.99
C VAL A 99 3.05 -5.12 -3.64
N ASP A 100 3.04 -4.25 -4.64
CA ASP A 100 3.51 -2.87 -4.54
C ASP A 100 2.39 -1.98 -4.01
N LEU A 101 2.63 -1.40 -2.83
CA LEU A 101 1.66 -0.57 -2.11
C LEU A 101 1.85 0.94 -2.36
N ARG A 102 2.69 1.33 -3.32
CA ARG A 102 3.08 2.74 -3.51
C ARG A 102 2.07 3.49 -4.38
N GLU A 103 1.53 4.61 -3.90
CA GLU A 103 0.72 5.51 -4.74
C GLU A 103 1.61 6.48 -5.52
N GLU A 104 2.72 6.90 -4.91
CA GLU A 104 3.72 7.73 -5.55
C GLU A 104 4.30 7.07 -6.80
N SER A 105 4.48 7.89 -7.84
CA SER A 105 5.11 7.47 -9.09
C SER A 105 6.55 7.04 -8.82
N HIS A 106 6.92 5.86 -9.29
CA HIS A 106 8.26 5.31 -9.13
C HIS A 106 8.62 4.37 -10.28
N GLY A 107 9.89 3.95 -10.32
CA GLY A 107 10.39 2.99 -11.29
C GLY A 107 11.88 2.82 -11.13
N PHE A 108 12.55 2.42 -12.21
CA PHE A 108 13.95 2.04 -12.18
C PHE A 108 14.73 2.80 -13.26
N VAL A 109 15.90 3.32 -12.89
CA VAL A 109 16.92 3.86 -13.80
C VAL A 109 18.17 3.02 -13.64
N ASP A 110 18.62 2.37 -14.70
CA ASP A 110 19.80 1.48 -14.70
C ASP A 110 19.72 0.41 -13.58
N GLY A 111 18.53 -0.15 -13.34
CA GLY A 111 18.26 -1.17 -12.30
C GLY A 111 18.17 -0.64 -10.86
N ARG A 112 18.33 0.67 -10.65
CA ARG A 112 18.22 1.34 -9.34
C ARG A 112 16.85 2.02 -9.20
N ALA A 113 16.20 1.84 -8.06
CA ALA A 113 14.89 2.42 -7.80
C ALA A 113 14.94 3.94 -7.62
N VAL A 114 14.00 4.62 -8.27
CA VAL A 114 13.75 6.07 -8.19
C VAL A 114 12.26 6.32 -7.98
N PHE A 115 11.94 7.46 -7.40
CA PHE A 115 10.56 7.90 -7.24
C PHE A 115 10.45 9.43 -7.31
N TRP A 116 9.23 9.92 -7.54
CA TRP A 116 8.94 11.35 -7.57
C TRP A 116 8.39 11.81 -6.22
N LEU A 117 9.28 12.41 -5.42
CA LEU A 117 9.00 12.91 -4.09
C LEU A 117 8.19 14.21 -4.15
N GLY A 118 6.94 14.15 -3.70
CA GLY A 118 6.15 15.32 -3.31
C GLY A 118 6.26 15.61 -1.81
N LEU A 119 5.69 16.73 -1.36
CA LEU A 119 5.56 17.02 0.07
C LEU A 119 4.91 15.82 0.79
N HIS A 120 5.50 15.35 1.89
CA HIS A 120 5.05 14.17 2.64
C HIS A 120 4.97 12.85 1.84
N ASN A 121 5.63 12.76 0.68
CA ASN A 121 5.50 11.64 -0.27
C ASN A 121 4.07 11.51 -0.87
N TRP A 122 3.39 12.65 -1.02
CA TRP A 122 1.98 12.73 -1.48
C TRP A 122 1.82 13.31 -2.89
N ALA A 123 2.80 13.10 -3.78
CA ALA A 123 2.77 13.62 -5.16
C ALA A 123 1.50 13.22 -5.93
N ASN A 124 0.93 12.04 -5.64
CA ASN A 124 -0.26 11.50 -6.28
C ASN A 124 -1.47 11.43 -5.33
N GLN A 125 -1.41 12.08 -4.16
CA GLN A 125 -2.53 12.04 -3.21
C GLN A 125 -3.78 12.64 -3.86
N GLY A 126 -4.90 11.93 -3.70
CA GLY A 126 -6.19 12.31 -4.29
C GLY A 126 -6.45 11.73 -5.67
N MET A 127 -5.43 11.20 -6.35
CA MET A 127 -5.60 10.50 -7.61
C MET A 127 -6.31 9.15 -7.42
N SER A 128 -6.98 8.70 -8.49
CA SER A 128 -7.32 7.29 -8.67
C SER A 128 -6.08 6.46 -9.00
N GLN A 129 -6.16 5.13 -8.87
CA GLN A 129 -5.05 4.28 -9.27
C GLN A 129 -4.71 4.42 -10.76
N GLN A 130 -5.71 4.64 -11.63
CA GLN A 130 -5.47 4.81 -13.06
C GLN A 130 -4.69 6.10 -13.35
N GLU A 131 -5.05 7.20 -12.68
CA GLU A 131 -4.35 8.48 -12.80
C GLU A 131 -2.92 8.40 -12.26
N ALA A 132 -2.70 7.78 -11.09
CA ALA A 132 -1.37 7.59 -10.52
C ALA A 132 -0.46 6.75 -11.45
N LEU A 133 -1.00 5.68 -12.05
CA LEU A 133 -0.27 4.85 -13.02
C LEU A 133 0.00 5.58 -14.34
N ALA A 134 -0.90 6.45 -14.78
CA ALA A 134 -0.71 7.28 -15.97
C ALA A 134 0.36 8.37 -15.72
N ASP A 135 0.39 8.95 -14.52
CA ASP A 135 1.45 9.87 -14.09
C ASP A 135 2.82 9.19 -14.08
N GLU A 136 2.91 8.01 -13.46
CA GLU A 136 4.13 7.20 -13.43
C GLU A 136 4.65 6.88 -14.83
N ARG A 137 3.79 6.36 -15.70
CA ARG A 137 4.15 6.04 -17.09
C ARG A 137 4.69 7.25 -17.83
N ARG A 138 3.98 8.38 -17.77
CA ARG A 138 4.40 9.63 -18.43
C ARG A 138 5.79 10.06 -17.99
N ARG A 139 6.07 9.99 -16.68
CA ARG A 139 7.35 10.41 -16.12
C ARG A 139 8.49 9.46 -16.50
N LEU A 140 8.25 8.15 -16.49
CA LEU A 140 9.24 7.16 -16.93
C LEU A 140 9.52 7.27 -18.43
N ASP A 141 8.49 7.51 -19.25
CA ASP A 141 8.67 7.73 -20.70
C ASP A 141 9.48 9.00 -20.99
N GLU A 142 9.32 10.05 -20.18
CA GLU A 142 10.14 11.25 -20.27
C GLU A 142 11.62 10.96 -19.95
N LEU A 143 11.91 10.20 -18.88
CA LEU A 143 13.29 9.78 -18.57
C LEU A 143 13.91 8.99 -19.73
N ARG A 144 13.15 8.06 -20.30
CA ARG A 144 13.58 7.23 -21.43
C ARG A 144 13.87 8.09 -22.67
N ARG A 145 13.01 9.06 -22.96
CA ARG A 145 13.15 9.97 -24.11
C ARG A 145 14.36 10.90 -23.97
N LEU A 146 14.62 11.41 -22.76
CA LEU A 146 15.69 12.37 -22.53
C LEU A 146 17.08 11.71 -22.43
N GLY A 147 17.16 10.45 -22.00
CA GLY A 147 18.43 9.73 -21.83
C GLY A 147 19.35 10.32 -20.75
N LYS A 148 18.83 11.25 -19.96
CA LYS A 148 19.51 11.92 -18.83
C LYS A 148 18.48 12.45 -17.85
N ALA A 149 18.87 12.59 -16.60
CA ALA A 149 18.04 13.13 -15.55
C ALA A 149 18.87 13.87 -14.49
N THR A 150 18.22 14.72 -13.70
CA THR A 150 18.79 15.23 -12.45
C THR A 150 18.11 14.49 -11.31
N VAL A 151 18.87 13.70 -10.55
CA VAL A 151 18.32 12.85 -9.49
C VAL A 151 18.87 13.31 -8.14
N ALA A 152 17.96 13.70 -7.27
CA ALA A 152 18.22 14.10 -5.90
C ALA A 152 18.38 12.89 -4.97
N VAL A 153 18.81 13.21 -3.76
CA VAL A 153 19.03 12.25 -2.69
C VAL A 153 18.23 12.70 -1.49
N GLU A 154 17.42 11.82 -0.93
CA GLU A 154 16.73 12.05 0.33
C GLU A 154 17.56 11.45 1.49
N THR A 155 17.97 12.32 2.42
CA THR A 155 18.59 11.92 3.68
C THR A 155 17.57 12.05 4.81
N SER A 156 17.92 11.59 6.01
CA SER A 156 17.08 11.79 7.20
C SER A 156 16.84 13.26 7.57
N ALA A 157 17.69 14.18 7.10
CA ALA A 157 17.63 15.60 7.44
C ALA A 157 16.99 16.47 6.35
N LYS A 158 17.24 16.15 5.07
CA LYS A 158 16.83 16.97 3.92
C LYS A 158 16.89 16.20 2.61
N VAL A 159 16.25 16.77 1.59
CA VAL A 159 16.50 16.44 0.19
C VAL A 159 17.71 17.25 -0.28
N GLU A 160 18.79 16.57 -0.65
CA GLU A 160 19.98 17.18 -1.22
C GLU A 160 19.78 17.50 -2.70
N GLU A 161 20.56 18.45 -3.20
CA GLU A 161 20.49 18.87 -4.60
C GLU A 161 20.77 17.70 -5.54
N GLY A 162 20.00 17.65 -6.62
CA GLY A 162 20.12 16.59 -7.60
C GLY A 162 21.39 16.66 -8.43
N ARG A 163 21.93 15.49 -8.76
CA ARG A 163 23.10 15.35 -9.62
C ARG A 163 22.67 14.87 -11.00
N PRO A 164 23.35 15.33 -12.08
CA PRO A 164 23.08 14.83 -13.42
C PRO A 164 23.49 13.36 -13.52
N VAL A 165 22.62 12.54 -14.11
CA VAL A 165 22.86 11.13 -14.38
C VAL A 165 22.52 10.82 -15.83
N VAL A 166 23.31 9.94 -16.44
CA VAL A 166 22.99 9.36 -17.74
C VAL A 166 21.99 8.24 -17.50
N VAL A 167 20.88 8.25 -18.26
CA VAL A 167 19.83 7.23 -18.17
C VAL A 167 20.03 6.28 -19.35
N ARG A 168 20.44 5.04 -19.08
CA ARG A 168 20.68 4.01 -20.11
C ARG A 168 19.49 3.08 -20.26
N SER A 169 18.84 2.75 -19.15
CA SER A 169 17.60 2.01 -19.13
C SER A 169 16.59 2.61 -18.16
N VAL A 170 15.32 2.47 -18.52
CA VAL A 170 14.18 2.82 -17.66
C VAL A 170 13.23 1.64 -17.66
N ALA A 171 12.73 1.27 -16.49
CA ALA A 171 11.74 0.21 -16.34
C ALA A 171 10.70 0.58 -15.27
N THR A 172 9.47 0.11 -15.46
CA THR A 172 8.47 0.03 -14.38
C THR A 172 8.83 -1.11 -13.43
N GLU A 173 8.28 -1.10 -12.22
CA GLU A 173 8.48 -2.20 -11.29
C GLU A 173 7.85 -3.52 -11.79
N GLU A 174 6.72 -3.41 -12.49
CA GLU A 174 6.09 -4.56 -13.16
C GLU A 174 7.02 -5.21 -14.19
N GLU A 175 7.70 -4.40 -15.00
CA GLU A 175 8.68 -4.89 -15.99
C GLU A 175 9.86 -5.59 -15.30
N ILE A 176 10.38 -5.03 -14.20
CA ILE A 176 11.44 -5.65 -13.40
C ILE A 176 10.96 -6.98 -12.80
N CYS A 177 9.79 -7.01 -12.18
CA CYS A 177 9.24 -8.24 -11.58
C CYS A 177 9.05 -9.34 -12.63
N ARG A 178 8.40 -9.02 -13.76
CA ARG A 178 8.12 -9.98 -14.83
C ARG A 178 9.41 -10.48 -15.50
N ALA A 179 10.42 -9.63 -15.70
CA ALA A 179 11.71 -10.03 -16.24
C ALA A 179 12.41 -11.09 -15.37
N HIS A 180 12.15 -11.08 -14.07
CA HIS A 180 12.66 -12.07 -13.10
C HIS A 180 11.67 -13.19 -12.78
N GLY A 181 10.60 -13.35 -13.56
CA GLY A 181 9.61 -14.41 -13.38
C GLY A 181 8.84 -14.30 -12.06
N VAL A 182 8.53 -13.07 -11.65
CA VAL A 182 7.76 -12.74 -10.44
C VAL A 182 6.46 -12.07 -10.87
N ASP A 183 5.34 -12.55 -10.33
CA ASP A 183 4.03 -11.96 -10.56
C ASP A 183 3.95 -10.60 -9.83
N TYR A 184 3.14 -9.67 -10.34
CA TYR A 184 3.09 -8.31 -9.83
C TYR A 184 1.66 -7.80 -9.65
N LEU A 185 1.39 -7.14 -8.54
CA LEU A 185 0.15 -6.44 -8.26
C LEU A 185 0.42 -5.06 -7.68
N ARG A 186 0.03 -4.01 -8.42
CA ARG A 186 -0.01 -2.63 -7.92
C ARG A 186 -1.29 -2.32 -7.17
N LEU A 187 -1.16 -1.86 -5.93
CA LEU A 187 -2.21 -1.24 -5.11
C LEU A 187 -1.76 0.16 -4.69
N ALA A 188 -2.23 1.19 -5.40
CA ALA A 188 -1.88 2.58 -5.08
C ALA A 188 -2.48 2.99 -3.72
N VAL A 189 -1.66 3.00 -2.66
CA VAL A 189 -2.04 3.42 -1.31
C VAL A 189 -1.21 4.63 -0.89
N THR A 190 -1.90 5.74 -0.61
CA THR A 190 -1.30 6.98 -0.14
C THR A 190 -0.45 6.74 1.10
N ASP A 191 0.73 7.35 1.14
CA ASP A 191 1.61 7.19 2.29
C ASP A 191 0.96 7.65 3.59
N LEU A 192 1.31 6.99 4.70
CA LEU A 192 0.79 7.21 6.06
C LEU A 192 -0.72 6.95 6.26
N SER A 193 -1.46 6.58 5.20
CA SER A 193 -2.93 6.50 5.21
C SER A 193 -3.45 5.06 5.24
N ALA A 194 -4.74 4.89 5.55
CA ALA A 194 -5.44 3.61 5.38
C ALA A 194 -5.70 3.33 3.89
N PRO A 195 -5.72 2.05 3.45
CA PRO A 195 -6.07 1.71 2.08
C PRO A 195 -7.54 2.00 1.77
N LYS A 196 -7.83 2.43 0.54
CA LYS A 196 -9.21 2.60 0.05
C LYS A 196 -9.88 1.22 -0.13
N PRO A 197 -11.23 1.11 0.01
CA PRO A 197 -11.92 -0.18 -0.03
C PRO A 197 -11.67 -1.03 -1.27
N ASP A 198 -11.55 -0.41 -2.44
CA ASP A 198 -11.24 -1.06 -3.71
C ASP A 198 -9.83 -1.68 -3.74
N ARG A 199 -8.86 -1.07 -3.04
CA ARG A 199 -7.51 -1.66 -2.88
C ARG A 199 -7.55 -2.86 -1.95
N VAL A 200 -8.36 -2.78 -0.89
CA VAL A 200 -8.57 -3.90 0.05
C VAL A 200 -9.23 -5.08 -0.64
N ASP A 201 -10.28 -4.86 -1.43
CA ASP A 201 -10.97 -5.92 -2.17
C ASP A 201 -10.03 -6.68 -3.10
N ARG A 202 -9.19 -5.96 -3.86
CA ARG A 202 -8.19 -6.58 -4.75
C ARG A 202 -7.15 -7.40 -3.99
N PHE A 203 -6.73 -6.95 -2.81
CA PHE A 203 -5.80 -7.70 -1.97
C PHE A 203 -6.43 -8.97 -1.41
N VAL A 204 -7.64 -8.87 -0.87
CA VAL A 204 -8.41 -10.03 -0.38
C VAL A 204 -8.62 -11.04 -1.50
N GLU A 205 -8.94 -10.57 -2.71
CA GLU A 205 -9.08 -11.44 -3.88
C GLU A 205 -7.77 -12.15 -4.25
N LEU A 206 -6.64 -11.42 -4.25
CA LEU A 206 -5.32 -12.03 -4.45
C LEU A 206 -5.07 -13.14 -3.44
N VAL A 207 -5.24 -12.85 -2.14
CA VAL A 207 -5.00 -13.81 -1.07
C VAL A 207 -5.92 -15.03 -1.18
N ARG A 208 -7.17 -14.84 -1.59
CA ARG A 208 -8.14 -15.92 -1.79
C ARG A 208 -7.75 -16.84 -2.96
N LYS A 209 -7.17 -16.27 -4.02
CA LYS A 209 -6.76 -17.00 -5.24
C LYS A 209 -5.32 -17.52 -5.18
N LEU A 210 -4.54 -17.12 -4.17
CA LEU A 210 -3.16 -17.56 -4.00
C LEU A 210 -3.12 -19.08 -3.79
N PRO A 211 -2.31 -19.83 -4.55
CA PRO A 211 -2.21 -21.26 -4.35
C PRO A 211 -1.55 -21.60 -3.01
N ALA A 212 -1.70 -22.85 -2.59
CA ALA A 212 -1.21 -23.32 -1.29
C ALA A 212 0.32 -23.13 -1.13
N ASP A 213 1.08 -23.17 -2.22
CA ASP A 213 2.53 -22.92 -2.25
C ASP A 213 2.93 -21.51 -2.67
N GLY A 214 1.96 -20.64 -2.94
CA GLY A 214 2.18 -19.25 -3.33
C GLY A 214 2.67 -18.39 -2.17
N TRP A 215 3.36 -17.30 -2.52
CA TRP A 215 3.91 -16.35 -1.57
C TRP A 215 3.62 -14.92 -1.99
N VAL A 216 3.38 -14.06 -1.00
CA VAL A 216 3.19 -12.62 -1.22
C VAL A 216 4.35 -11.85 -0.61
N HIS A 217 5.04 -11.03 -1.40
CA HIS A 217 6.00 -10.06 -0.90
C HIS A 217 5.42 -8.66 -0.96
N LEU A 218 5.25 -8.02 0.18
CA LEU A 218 4.65 -6.70 0.30
C LEU A 218 5.70 -5.64 0.55
N HIS A 219 5.68 -4.56 -0.21
CA HIS A 219 6.57 -3.43 0.07
C HIS A 219 5.87 -2.09 -0.15
N CYS A 220 6.49 -1.07 0.43
CA CYS A 220 6.24 0.32 0.12
C CYS A 220 7.60 1.03 0.10
N LYS A 221 7.67 2.36 0.20
CA LYS A 221 8.94 3.07 0.27
C LYS A 221 9.87 2.54 1.38
N ALA A 222 9.41 2.52 2.64
CA ALA A 222 10.24 2.18 3.80
C ALA A 222 10.02 0.76 4.37
N GLY A 223 8.97 0.05 3.95
CA GLY A 223 8.64 -1.29 4.46
C GLY A 223 8.00 -1.33 5.85
N LEU A 224 7.58 -0.15 6.34
CA LEU A 224 7.04 0.04 7.68
C LEU A 224 5.53 0.23 7.64
N GLY A 225 5.02 1.44 7.39
CA GLY A 225 3.58 1.76 7.51
C GLY A 225 2.66 0.89 6.64
N ARG A 226 2.60 1.17 5.33
CA ARG A 226 1.74 0.47 4.36
C ARG A 226 2.02 -1.04 4.34
N THR A 227 3.28 -1.45 4.31
CA THR A 227 3.67 -2.87 4.39
C THR A 227 3.11 -3.56 5.63
N SER A 228 3.23 -2.96 6.81
CA SER A 228 2.70 -3.57 8.05
C SER A 228 1.17 -3.60 8.04
N VAL A 229 0.49 -2.63 7.42
CA VAL A 229 -0.98 -2.66 7.28
C VAL A 229 -1.40 -3.93 6.54
N PHE A 230 -0.81 -4.19 5.38
CA PHE A 230 -1.23 -5.32 4.56
C PHE A 230 -0.73 -6.68 5.08
N LEU A 231 0.43 -6.74 5.75
CA LEU A 231 0.84 -7.94 6.50
C LEU A 231 -0.15 -8.26 7.62
N GLN A 232 -0.55 -7.25 8.42
CA GLN A 232 -1.60 -7.40 9.43
C GLN A 232 -2.93 -7.85 8.80
N MET A 233 -3.32 -7.31 7.64
CA MET A 233 -4.53 -7.75 6.93
C MET A 233 -4.46 -9.23 6.55
N TYR A 234 -3.37 -9.67 5.92
CA TYR A 234 -3.22 -11.08 5.54
C TYR A 234 -3.23 -11.98 6.77
N ASP A 235 -2.56 -11.54 7.82
CA ASP A 235 -2.54 -12.26 9.09
C ASP A 235 -3.95 -12.41 9.71
N MET A 236 -4.72 -11.31 9.76
CA MET A 236 -6.11 -11.34 10.20
C MET A 236 -6.97 -12.28 9.36
N MET A 237 -6.77 -12.34 8.04
CA MET A 237 -7.50 -13.28 7.18
C MET A 237 -7.27 -14.75 7.55
N LYS A 238 -6.11 -15.07 8.15
CA LYS A 238 -5.78 -16.43 8.62
C LYS A 238 -6.13 -16.66 10.08
N ASN A 239 -6.08 -15.63 10.92
CA ASN A 239 -6.01 -15.80 12.37
C ASN A 239 -7.05 -15.00 13.20
N ALA A 240 -7.88 -14.15 12.60
CA ALA A 240 -8.81 -13.27 13.33
C ALA A 240 -9.90 -14.00 14.15
N LYS A 241 -10.17 -15.28 13.88
CA LYS A 241 -11.08 -16.11 14.70
C LYS A 241 -10.50 -16.44 16.09
N ARG A 242 -9.18 -16.42 16.23
CA ARG A 242 -8.46 -16.82 17.46
C ARG A 242 -7.74 -15.66 18.13
N LEU A 243 -7.29 -14.68 17.34
CA LEU A 243 -6.45 -13.58 17.81
C LEU A 243 -7.19 -12.26 17.76
N SER A 244 -6.88 -11.36 18.69
CA SER A 244 -7.35 -9.98 18.68
C SER A 244 -6.57 -9.12 17.66
N PRO A 245 -7.07 -7.93 17.26
CA PRO A 245 -6.28 -7.01 16.46
C PRO A 245 -5.02 -6.53 17.21
N GLU A 246 -5.06 -6.45 18.54
CA GLU A 246 -3.91 -6.12 19.38
C GLU A 246 -2.82 -7.20 19.31
N ASP A 247 -3.18 -8.49 19.35
CA ASP A 247 -2.24 -9.61 19.22
C ASP A 247 -1.55 -9.61 17.86
N VAL A 248 -2.32 -9.44 16.79
CA VAL A 248 -1.82 -9.38 15.41
C VAL A 248 -0.89 -8.18 15.24
N ASN A 249 -1.29 -7.00 15.70
CA ASN A 249 -0.44 -5.81 15.64
C ASN A 249 0.85 -6.00 16.45
N ARG A 250 0.75 -6.62 17.64
CA ARG A 250 1.90 -6.85 18.51
C ARG A 250 2.92 -7.78 17.87
N ARG A 251 2.51 -8.93 17.33
CA ARG A 251 3.46 -9.86 16.71
C ARG A 251 4.10 -9.29 15.44
N GLN A 252 3.35 -8.51 14.66
CA GLN A 252 3.89 -7.80 13.50
C GLN A 252 4.93 -6.74 13.90
N TYR A 253 4.70 -6.03 15.00
CA TYR A 253 5.70 -5.15 15.60
C TYR A 253 6.95 -5.94 16.04
N LEU A 254 6.78 -7.08 16.73
CA LEU A 254 7.90 -7.90 17.20
C LEU A 254 8.71 -8.54 16.05
N LEU A 255 8.10 -8.79 14.89
CA LEU A 255 8.76 -9.20 13.64
C LEU A 255 9.55 -8.08 12.95
N GLY A 256 9.52 -6.85 13.49
CA GLY A 256 10.24 -5.70 12.94
C GLY A 256 9.36 -4.70 12.19
N GLY A 257 8.05 -4.95 12.10
CA GLY A 257 7.07 -4.01 11.55
C GLY A 257 6.81 -2.78 12.43
N HIS A 258 5.83 -1.98 12.05
CA HIS A 258 5.39 -0.81 12.83
C HIS A 258 4.24 -1.18 13.78
N ASP A 259 4.19 -0.54 14.95
CA ASP A 259 3.03 -0.61 15.83
C ASP A 259 1.99 0.37 15.28
N LEU A 260 0.96 -0.14 14.62
CA LEU A 260 -0.03 0.67 13.92
C LEU A 260 -1.19 1.11 14.82
N LEU A 261 -1.28 0.58 16.05
CA LEU A 261 -2.30 0.95 17.03
C LEU A 261 -1.81 2.04 17.99
N VAL A 262 -0.49 2.27 18.08
CA VAL A 262 0.08 3.44 18.75
C VAL A 262 -0.09 4.69 17.87
N LEU A 263 -0.74 5.71 18.42
CA LEU A 263 -1.03 6.96 17.72
C LEU A 263 0.06 8.00 17.98
N PRO A 264 0.49 8.77 16.96
CA PRO A 264 1.38 9.91 17.18
C PRO A 264 0.67 11.01 17.99
N PRO A 265 1.40 11.98 18.57
CA PRO A 265 0.80 13.14 19.23
C PRO A 265 -0.19 13.90 18.32
N ARG A 266 -1.24 14.48 18.90
CA ARG A 266 -2.28 15.24 18.16
C ARG A 266 -1.73 16.38 17.29
N ALA A 267 -0.61 16.98 17.69
CA ALA A 267 0.04 18.06 16.94
C ALA A 267 0.73 17.60 15.64
N ARG A 268 0.92 16.29 15.42
CA ARG A 268 1.54 15.80 14.18
C ARG A 268 0.54 15.83 13.03
N PHE A 269 1.01 16.27 11.86
CA PHE A 269 0.19 16.41 10.64
C PHE A 269 -0.53 15.11 10.22
N ASN A 270 0.02 13.94 10.58
CA ASN A 270 -0.53 12.63 10.24
C ASN A 270 -1.31 11.96 11.38
N HIS A 271 -1.70 12.69 12.43
CA HIS A 271 -2.46 12.13 13.55
C HIS A 271 -3.80 11.55 13.10
N GLU A 272 -4.64 12.34 12.44
CA GLU A 272 -5.97 11.89 11.97
C GLU A 272 -5.88 10.71 11.00
N ALA A 273 -4.89 10.74 10.09
CA ALA A 273 -4.63 9.61 9.18
C ALA A 273 -4.23 8.33 9.95
N SER A 274 -3.49 8.47 11.06
CA SER A 274 -3.11 7.34 11.92
C SER A 274 -4.29 6.81 12.74
N VAL A 275 -5.18 7.69 13.20
CA VAL A 275 -6.45 7.31 13.85
C VAL A 275 -7.31 6.51 12.88
N ALA A 276 -7.54 7.03 11.68
CA ALA A 276 -8.32 6.36 10.65
C ALA A 276 -7.72 5.00 10.25
N ARG A 277 -6.38 4.89 10.18
CA ARG A 277 -5.68 3.62 9.93
C ARG A 277 -5.88 2.61 11.06
N ALA A 278 -5.80 3.04 12.32
CA ALA A 278 -6.03 2.16 13.46
C ALA A 278 -7.50 1.69 13.52
N GLU A 279 -8.47 2.57 13.23
CA GLU A 279 -9.88 2.18 13.10
C GLU A 279 -10.07 1.19 11.96
N PHE A 280 -9.47 1.45 10.80
CA PHE A 280 -9.50 0.54 9.65
C PHE A 280 -9.06 -0.88 10.03
N LEU A 281 -7.93 -1.04 10.71
CA LEU A 281 -7.41 -2.35 11.11
C LEU A 281 -8.37 -3.09 12.05
N ARG A 282 -8.98 -2.40 13.01
CA ARG A 282 -9.98 -3.01 13.90
C ARG A 282 -11.22 -3.46 13.13
N ARG A 283 -11.72 -2.64 12.20
CA ARG A 283 -12.88 -3.00 11.38
C ARG A 283 -12.56 -4.12 10.38
N PHE A 284 -11.36 -4.13 9.82
CA PHE A 284 -10.90 -5.21 8.94
C PHE A 284 -10.75 -6.53 9.71
N HIS A 285 -10.33 -6.46 10.98
CA HIS A 285 -10.36 -7.61 11.88
C HIS A 285 -11.79 -8.13 12.10
N GLU A 286 -12.76 -7.26 12.37
CA GLU A 286 -14.18 -7.64 12.49
C GLU A 286 -14.71 -8.32 11.23
N TYR A 287 -14.38 -7.79 10.04
CA TYR A 287 -14.67 -8.41 8.75
C TYR A 287 -14.07 -9.82 8.65
N CYS A 288 -12.80 -10.00 9.01
CA CYS A 288 -12.15 -11.31 8.98
C CYS A 288 -12.71 -12.29 10.02
N ARG A 289 -13.08 -11.79 11.21
CA ARG A 289 -13.62 -12.61 12.31
C ARG A 289 -15.04 -13.09 12.02
N SER A 290 -15.87 -12.23 11.43
CA SER A 290 -17.25 -12.54 11.02
C SER A 290 -17.34 -13.33 9.71
N ASN A 291 -16.23 -13.44 8.97
CA ASN A 291 -16.19 -14.18 7.71
C ASN A 291 -16.54 -15.67 7.87
N SER A 292 -17.51 -16.10 7.07
CA SER A 292 -18.00 -17.48 6.99
C SER A 292 -18.13 -18.00 5.56
N ASP A 293 -17.92 -17.17 4.54
CA ASP A 293 -18.15 -17.49 3.12
C ASP A 293 -16.84 -17.63 2.31
N GLY A 294 -15.71 -17.74 3.02
CA GLY A 294 -14.39 -17.82 2.37
C GLY A 294 -13.98 -16.50 1.70
N PHE A 295 -14.43 -15.36 2.22
CA PHE A 295 -14.20 -14.02 1.65
C PHE A 295 -14.84 -13.86 0.26
N ALA A 296 -16.01 -14.45 0.05
CA ALA A 296 -16.83 -14.20 -1.14
C ALA A 296 -17.49 -12.82 -1.06
N THR A 297 -17.98 -12.44 0.12
CA THR A 297 -18.40 -11.06 0.42
C THR A 297 -17.16 -10.17 0.47
N THR A 298 -17.10 -9.18 -0.42
CA THR A 298 -15.97 -8.23 -0.46
C THR A 298 -15.96 -7.32 0.76
N TRP A 299 -14.80 -6.73 1.06
CA TRP A 299 -14.68 -5.77 2.14
C TRP A 299 -15.58 -4.55 1.90
N SER A 300 -15.64 -4.03 0.67
CA SER A 300 -16.52 -2.91 0.33
C SER A 300 -18.01 -3.21 0.53
N SER A 301 -18.46 -4.43 0.18
CA SER A 301 -19.83 -4.88 0.42
C SER A 301 -20.12 -5.04 1.91
N TRP A 302 -19.22 -5.70 2.66
CA TRP A 302 -19.35 -5.85 4.11
C TRP A 302 -19.39 -4.49 4.82
N LEU A 303 -18.50 -3.57 4.42
CA LEU A 303 -18.43 -2.21 4.95
C LEU A 303 -19.73 -1.43 4.72
N SER A 304 -20.39 -1.65 3.58
CA SER A 304 -21.64 -0.97 3.24
C SER A 304 -22.83 -1.49 4.06
N ALA A 305 -22.90 -2.80 4.30
CA ALA A 305 -23.91 -3.39 5.17
C ALA A 305 -23.78 -2.89 6.62
N HIS A 306 -22.56 -2.87 7.17
CA HIS A 306 -22.28 -2.48 8.55
C HIS A 306 -22.09 -0.96 8.75
N LYS A 307 -22.41 -0.15 7.73
CA LYS A 307 -22.59 1.30 7.90
C LYS A 307 -24.00 1.64 8.37
N GLN A 308 -24.98 0.77 8.10
CA GLN A 308 -26.40 1.01 8.40
C GLN A 308 -26.74 0.75 9.87
N ASP A 309 -25.96 -0.07 10.58
CA ASP A 309 -26.14 -0.37 12.01
C ASP A 309 -25.70 0.77 12.95
N ARG A 310 -25.25 1.92 12.40
CA ARG A 310 -24.79 3.10 13.15
C ARG A 310 -25.77 4.29 13.06
N LYS A 311 -27.03 4.04 12.69
CA LYS A 311 -28.12 5.03 12.79
C LYS A 311 -29.00 4.73 13.99
#